data_AF-A0A7L2H7V3-F1
#
_entry.id   AF-A0A7L2H7V3-F1
#
_cell.length_a   1.000
_cell.length_b   1.000
_cell.length_c   1.000
_cell.angle_alpha   90.00
_cell.angle_beta   90.00
_cell.angle_gamma   90.00
#
_symmetry.space_group_name_H-M   'P 1'
#
loop_
_entity.id
_entity.type
_entity.pdbx_description
1 polymer ?
#
loop_
_entity_poly.entity_id
_entity_poly.type
_entity_poly.pdbx_seq_one_letter_code
_entity_poly.pdbx_strand_id
1 'polypeptide(L)'
;MKDYYPASMPRYSRYARRLRASRTVHFPNDVVFQDHIRQGDLEQVGRFIRARKVTLDTIYPSGMAALHEAVLTGNLDCVKLLVKYGADIHQKDENGWTPLHMACSDGYADIARYLISLGASLEATTDAGEKPSDL
;
A
#
# COMPACT_ATOMS: atom_id res chain seq x y z
N MET A 1 -17.20 -8.24 0.76
CA MET A 1 -16.40 -7.34 -0.11
C MET A 1 -15.67 -8.20 -1.11
N LYS A 2 -16.20 -8.25 -2.33
CA LYS A 2 -15.72 -9.08 -3.43
C LYS A 2 -15.19 -8.15 -4.53
N ASP A 3 -14.12 -8.60 -5.18
CA ASP A 3 -13.70 -8.22 -6.53
C ASP A 3 -13.13 -6.81 -6.74
N TYR A 4 -11.87 -6.60 -6.34
CA TYR A 4 -11.03 -5.56 -6.95
C TYR A 4 -9.78 -6.18 -7.60
N TYR A 5 -9.99 -6.87 -8.72
CA TYR A 5 -8.93 -7.20 -9.68
C TYR A 5 -9.45 -6.97 -11.10
N PRO A 6 -9.18 -5.81 -11.73
CA PRO A 6 -9.56 -5.60 -13.11
C PRO A 6 -8.66 -6.43 -14.03
N ALA A 7 -9.24 -7.47 -14.64
CA ALA A 7 -8.63 -8.31 -15.67
C ALA A 7 -8.23 -7.55 -16.96
N SER A 8 -8.47 -6.24 -17.01
CA SER A 8 -8.31 -5.37 -18.18
C SER A 8 -6.93 -4.71 -18.31
N MET A 9 -6.00 -4.86 -17.34
CA MET A 9 -4.69 -4.19 -17.44
C MET A 9 -3.69 -4.90 -18.38
N PRO A 10 -3.01 -4.18 -19.31
CA PRO A 10 -2.03 -4.76 -20.24
C PRO A 10 -0.83 -5.45 -19.59
N ARG A 11 -0.44 -5.03 -18.37
CA ARG A 11 0.65 -5.65 -17.61
C ARG A 11 0.20 -6.95 -16.93
N TYR A 12 -1.05 -7.03 -16.46
CA TYR A 12 -1.64 -8.22 -15.85
C TYR A 12 -1.79 -9.36 -16.88
N SER A 13 -2.19 -9.03 -18.11
CA SER A 13 -2.33 -10.01 -19.19
C SER A 13 -1.00 -10.59 -19.68
N ARG A 14 0.13 -9.85 -19.55
CA ARG A 14 1.49 -10.41 -19.74
C ARG A 14 1.92 -11.29 -18.57
N TYR A 15 1.56 -10.92 -17.34
CA TYR A 15 1.78 -11.72 -16.13
C TYR A 15 1.04 -13.06 -16.20
N ALA A 16 -0.26 -13.02 -16.47
CA ALA A 16 -1.14 -14.19 -16.56
C ALA A 16 -0.76 -15.15 -17.70
N ARG A 17 -0.18 -14.65 -18.80
CA ARG A 17 0.35 -15.49 -19.89
C ARG A 17 1.57 -16.31 -19.48
N ARG A 18 2.45 -15.79 -18.60
CA ARG A 18 3.59 -16.55 -18.05
C ARG A 18 3.15 -17.63 -17.05
N LEU A 19 2.04 -17.41 -16.32
CA LEU A 19 1.51 -18.33 -15.31
C LEU A 19 1.04 -19.68 -15.89
N ARG A 20 0.66 -19.75 -17.17
CA ARG A 20 0.21 -21.00 -17.80
C ARG A 20 1.33 -21.92 -18.30
N ALA A 21 2.59 -21.48 -18.26
CA ALA A 21 3.70 -22.18 -18.91
C ALA A 21 4.74 -22.82 -17.96
N SER A 22 4.65 -22.62 -16.63
CA SER A 22 5.67 -23.11 -15.70
C SER A 22 5.05 -23.86 -14.52
N ARG A 23 5.57 -25.06 -14.24
CA ARG A 23 5.17 -25.97 -13.16
C ARG A 23 5.57 -25.49 -11.75
N THR A 24 6.16 -24.29 -11.65
CA THR A 24 6.47 -23.59 -10.40
C THR A 24 5.98 -22.15 -10.55
N VAL A 25 4.91 -21.79 -9.85
CA VAL A 25 4.37 -20.43 -9.89
C VAL A 25 5.21 -19.56 -8.95
N HIS A 26 6.30 -18.98 -9.45
CA HIS A 26 7.05 -17.97 -8.71
C HIS A 26 6.32 -16.63 -8.83
N PHE A 27 5.54 -16.27 -7.81
CA PHE A 27 4.98 -14.93 -7.71
C PHE A 27 6.09 -13.91 -7.46
N PRO A 28 5.98 -12.69 -8.00
CA PRO A 28 6.93 -11.62 -7.69
C PRO A 28 6.86 -11.30 -6.20
N ASN A 29 8.00 -10.95 -5.60
CA ASN A 29 8.05 -10.63 -4.18
C ASN A 29 7.08 -9.52 -3.81
N ASP A 30 6.88 -8.51 -4.68
CA ASP A 30 5.97 -7.40 -4.44
C ASP A 30 4.50 -7.86 -4.32
N VAL A 31 4.08 -8.85 -5.13
CA VAL A 31 2.71 -9.39 -5.10
C VAL A 31 2.47 -10.21 -3.83
N VAL A 32 3.44 -11.06 -3.46
CA VAL A 32 3.34 -11.87 -2.23
C VAL A 32 3.42 -10.98 -1.00
N PHE A 33 4.26 -9.96 -1.03
CA PHE A 33 4.37 -8.98 0.04
C PHE A 33 3.09 -8.17 0.24
N GLN A 34 2.46 -7.72 -0.85
CA GLN A 34 1.17 -7.04 -0.81
C GLN A 34 0.08 -7.93 -0.18
N ASP A 35 0.07 -9.23 -0.49
CA ASP A 35 -0.88 -10.18 0.11
C ASP A 35 -0.68 -10.32 1.63
N HIS A 36 0.58 -10.40 2.10
CA HIS A 36 0.87 -10.41 3.53
C HIS A 36 0.44 -9.11 4.25
N ILE A 37 0.56 -7.94 3.61
CA ILE A 37 0.05 -6.67 4.16
C ILE A 37 -1.46 -6.74 4.35
N ARG A 38 -2.20 -7.19 3.32
CA ARG A 38 -3.67 -7.29 3.37
C ARG A 38 -4.18 -8.28 4.42
N GLN A 39 -3.43 -9.37 4.62
CA GLN A 39 -3.73 -10.37 5.63
C GLN A 39 -3.29 -9.93 7.04
N GLY A 40 -2.51 -8.85 7.16
CA GLY A 40 -1.96 -8.38 8.43
C GLY A 40 -0.86 -9.29 9.00
N ASP A 41 -0.20 -10.10 8.17
CA ASP A 41 0.88 -10.99 8.58
C ASP A 41 2.18 -10.21 8.81
N LEU A 42 2.28 -9.57 9.98
CA LEU A 42 3.40 -8.70 10.35
C LEU A 42 4.75 -9.43 10.36
N GLU A 43 4.75 -10.73 10.66
CA GLU A 43 5.98 -11.54 10.65
C GLU A 43 6.54 -11.63 9.24
N GLN A 44 5.68 -12.02 8.28
CA GLN A 44 6.08 -12.15 6.90
C GLN A 44 6.36 -10.79 6.25
N VAL A 45 5.56 -9.75 6.54
CA VAL A 45 5.85 -8.37 6.11
C VAL A 45 7.25 -7.97 6.56
N GLY A 46 7.57 -8.11 7.85
CA GLY A 46 8.89 -7.78 8.37
C GLY A 46 10.01 -8.64 7.75
N ARG A 47 9.75 -9.93 7.48
CA ARG A 47 10.72 -10.84 6.86
C ARG A 47 11.07 -10.42 5.43
N PHE A 48 10.09 -10.03 4.62
CA PHE A 48 10.32 -9.58 3.24
C PHE A 48 11.16 -8.30 3.19
N ILE A 49 10.85 -7.34 4.06
CA ILE A 49 11.56 -6.07 4.16
C ILE A 49 13.02 -6.29 4.60
N ARG A 50 13.24 -7.07 5.67
CA ARG A 50 14.59 -7.39 6.18
C ARG A 50 15.45 -8.13 5.16
N ALA A 51 14.82 -8.99 4.36
CA ALA A 51 15.49 -9.71 3.28
C ALA A 51 15.77 -8.83 2.04
N ARG A 52 15.40 -7.53 2.06
CA ARG A 52 15.51 -6.59 0.94
C ARG A 52 14.90 -7.14 -0.35
N LYS A 53 13.80 -7.88 -0.21
CA LYS A 53 13.10 -8.52 -1.32
C LYS A 53 12.12 -7.60 -2.04
N VAL A 54 11.84 -6.43 -1.46
CA VAL A 54 10.80 -5.47 -1.87
C VAL A 54 11.27 -4.03 -1.64
N THR A 55 10.63 -3.11 -2.36
CA THR A 55 10.75 -1.66 -2.21
C THR A 55 9.41 -1.10 -1.72
N LEU A 56 9.41 -0.36 -0.60
CA LEU A 56 8.18 0.03 0.10
C LEU A 56 7.35 1.08 -0.66
N ASP A 57 8.02 1.92 -1.45
CA ASP A 57 7.38 3.01 -2.20
C ASP A 57 6.97 2.57 -3.61
N THR A 58 7.05 1.26 -3.90
CA THR A 58 6.58 0.72 -5.18
C THR A 58 5.08 0.86 -5.29
N ILE A 59 4.65 1.53 -6.36
CA ILE A 59 3.24 1.59 -6.75
C ILE A 59 2.83 0.26 -7.37
N TYR A 60 1.93 -0.44 -6.69
CA TYR A 60 1.34 -1.67 -7.14
C TYR A 60 0.41 -1.44 -8.35
N PRO A 61 0.01 -2.51 -9.07
CA PRO A 61 -0.99 -2.40 -10.13
C PRO A 61 -2.35 -1.85 -9.68
N SER A 62 -2.63 -1.80 -8.38
CA SER A 62 -3.80 -1.13 -7.80
C SER A 62 -3.66 0.40 -7.74
N GLY A 63 -2.51 0.96 -8.12
CA GLY A 63 -2.20 2.38 -8.05
C GLY A 63 -1.69 2.84 -6.68
N MET A 64 -1.60 1.93 -5.70
CA MET A 64 -1.24 2.21 -4.32
C MET A 64 0.15 1.70 -3.95
N ALA A 65 0.81 2.34 -2.98
CA ALA A 65 2.02 1.81 -2.35
C ALA A 65 1.71 0.89 -1.15
N ALA A 66 2.73 0.22 -0.61
CA ALA A 66 2.61 -0.64 0.58
C ALA A 66 1.94 0.05 1.77
N LEU A 67 2.30 1.32 2.01
CA LEU A 67 1.75 2.08 3.14
C LEU A 67 0.27 2.39 2.97
N HIS A 68 -0.21 2.66 1.75
CA HIS A 68 -1.63 2.87 1.46
C HIS A 68 -2.45 1.60 1.74
N GLU A 69 -2.00 0.44 1.25
CA GLU A 69 -2.68 -0.84 1.52
C GLU A 69 -2.74 -1.15 3.02
N ALA A 70 -1.68 -0.85 3.77
CA ALA A 70 -1.69 -1.00 5.23
C ALA A 70 -2.71 -0.07 5.90
N VAL A 71 -2.83 1.18 5.45
CA VAL A 71 -3.86 2.11 5.95
C VAL A 71 -5.26 1.61 5.61
N LEU A 72 -5.49 1.15 4.38
CA LEU A 72 -6.79 0.64 3.91
C LEU A 72 -7.29 -0.55 4.76
N THR A 73 -6.37 -1.38 5.27
CA THR A 73 -6.71 -2.48 6.18
C THR A 73 -7.10 -2.03 7.60
N GLY A 74 -6.87 -0.76 7.95
CA GLY A 74 -7.05 -0.24 9.31
C GLY A 74 -6.04 -0.79 10.33
N ASN A 75 -4.98 -1.47 9.88
CA ASN A 75 -4.00 -2.12 10.77
C ASN A 75 -2.86 -1.16 11.13
N LEU A 76 -3.04 -0.44 12.24
CA LEU A 76 -2.04 0.50 12.77
C LEU A 76 -0.67 -0.14 13.02
N ASP A 77 -0.60 -1.39 13.44
CA ASP A 77 0.68 -2.06 13.70
C ASP A 77 1.45 -2.34 12.41
N CYS A 78 0.73 -2.66 11.32
CA CYS A 78 1.33 -2.79 9.99
C CYS A 78 1.83 -1.44 9.46
N VAL A 79 1.05 -0.37 9.63
CA VAL A 79 1.46 1.01 9.30
C VAL A 79 2.75 1.38 10.04
N LYS A 80 2.78 1.20 11.37
CA LYS A 80 3.97 1.44 12.20
C LYS A 80 5.17 0.63 11.74
N LEU A 81 4.97 -0.64 11.38
CA LEU A 81 6.03 -1.52 10.90
C LEU A 81 6.64 -1.00 9.60
N LEU A 82 5.82 -0.67 8.60
CA LEU A 82 6.28 -0.16 7.31
C LEU A 82 7.04 1.17 7.47
N VAL A 83 6.49 2.11 8.25
CA VAL A 83 7.12 3.41 8.51
C VAL A 83 8.44 3.26 9.28
N LYS A 84 8.50 2.38 10.28
CA LYS A 84 9.74 2.05 10.99
C LYS A 84 10.85 1.55 10.05
N TYR A 85 10.47 0.89 8.96
CA TYR A 85 11.41 0.42 7.94
C TYR A 85 11.64 1.41 6.79
N GLY A 86 11.13 2.64 6.90
CA GLY A 86 11.42 3.74 5.99
C GLY A 86 10.45 3.87 4.82
N ALA A 87 9.23 3.35 4.91
CA ALA A 87 8.18 3.70 3.95
C ALA A 87 7.93 5.21 3.96
N ASP A 88 7.80 5.82 2.78
CA ASP A 88 7.55 7.25 2.66
C ASP A 88 6.10 7.60 3.07
N ILE A 89 5.97 8.36 4.15
CA ILE A 89 4.68 8.84 4.68
C ILE A 89 4.00 9.88 3.78
N HIS A 90 4.73 10.45 2.82
CA HIS A 90 4.25 11.43 1.85
C HIS A 90 4.08 10.85 0.45
N GLN A 91 4.35 9.54 0.26
CA GLN A 91 4.19 8.88 -1.02
C GLN A 91 2.78 9.12 -1.53
N LYS A 92 2.67 9.59 -2.78
CA LYS A 92 1.39 9.74 -3.46
C LYS A 92 1.05 8.48 -4.24
N ASP A 93 -0.21 8.08 -4.19
CA ASP A 93 -0.78 7.06 -5.08
C ASP A 93 -1.10 7.65 -6.48
N GLU A 94 -1.69 6.84 -7.37
CA GLU A 94 -2.06 7.27 -8.74
C GLU A 94 -3.12 8.38 -8.80
N ASN A 95 -3.81 8.69 -7.70
CA ASN A 95 -4.80 9.77 -7.61
C ASN A 95 -4.27 10.98 -6.80
N GLY A 96 -2.98 10.98 -6.48
CA GLY A 96 -2.35 12.01 -5.68
C GLY A 96 -2.64 11.90 -4.18
N TRP A 97 -3.30 10.82 -3.73
CA TRP A 97 -3.60 10.61 -2.32
C TRP A 97 -2.33 10.21 -1.58
N THR A 98 -2.19 10.75 -0.38
CA THR A 98 -1.17 10.30 0.59
C THR A 98 -1.81 9.32 1.58
N PRO A 99 -1.02 8.55 2.34
CA PRO A 99 -1.55 7.70 3.41
C PRO A 99 -2.44 8.45 4.40
N LEU A 100 -2.19 9.74 4.63
CA LEU A 100 -3.00 10.57 5.52
C LEU A 100 -4.38 10.88 4.92
N HIS A 101 -4.50 11.13 3.61
CA HIS A 101 -5.80 11.32 2.97
C HIS A 101 -6.69 10.10 3.17
N MET A 102 -6.13 8.91 2.93
CA MET A 102 -6.85 7.64 3.08
C MET A 102 -7.26 7.40 4.54
N ALA A 103 -6.38 7.68 5.50
CA ALA A 103 -6.71 7.53 6.92
C ALA A 103 -7.84 8.47 7.38
N CYS A 104 -7.89 9.71 6.88
CA CYS A 104 -8.98 10.65 7.17
C CYS A 104 -10.30 10.20 6.52
N SER A 105 -10.27 9.93 5.22
CA SER A 105 -11.45 9.50 4.43
C SER A 105 -12.13 8.25 5.02
N ASP A 106 -11.35 7.29 5.50
CA ASP A 106 -11.89 6.03 6.05
C ASP A 106 -12.16 6.11 7.57
N GLY A 107 -11.88 7.26 8.20
CA GLY A 107 -12.15 7.48 9.63
C GLY A 107 -11.17 6.76 10.59
N TYR A 108 -9.99 6.34 10.11
CA TYR A 108 -8.95 5.70 10.92
C TYR A 108 -8.17 6.71 11.75
N ALA A 109 -8.84 7.29 12.76
CA ALA A 109 -8.33 8.41 13.54
C ALA A 109 -7.02 8.10 14.30
N ASP A 110 -6.77 6.86 14.70
CA ASP A 110 -5.53 6.43 15.34
C ASP A 110 -4.34 6.37 14.36
N ILE A 111 -4.57 5.88 13.14
CA ILE A 111 -3.61 5.92 12.04
C ILE A 111 -3.33 7.37 11.63
N ALA A 112 -4.37 8.19 11.44
CA ALA A 112 -4.22 9.60 11.09
C ALA A 112 -3.38 10.35 12.14
N ARG A 113 -3.71 10.19 13.43
CA ARG A 113 -2.92 10.77 14.54
C ARG A 113 -1.46 10.30 14.51
N TYR A 114 -1.22 9.03 14.25
CA TYR A 114 0.14 8.50 14.15
C TYR A 114 0.91 9.14 12.99
N LEU A 115 0.34 9.20 11.78
CA LEU A 115 0.98 9.83 10.62
C LEU A 115 1.25 11.32 10.85
N ILE A 116 0.29 12.05 11.43
CA ILE A 116 0.47 13.48 11.79
C ILE A 116 1.60 13.64 12.81
N SER A 117 1.71 12.75 13.80
CA SER A 117 2.80 12.80 14.79
C SER A 117 4.19 12.63 14.18
N LEU A 118 4.27 12.08 12.96
CA LEU A 118 5.51 11.91 12.20
C LEU A 118 5.76 13.04 11.18
N GLY A 119 4.87 14.04 11.13
CA GLY A 119 5.00 15.19 10.24
C GLY A 119 4.26 15.03 8.90
N ALA A 120 3.32 14.09 8.77
CA ALA A 120 2.48 14.02 7.57
C ALA A 120 1.74 15.36 7.34
N SER A 121 1.79 15.87 6.11
CA SER A 121 1.27 17.20 5.78
C SER A 121 -0.26 17.19 5.65
N LEU A 122 -0.93 18.04 6.44
CA LEU A 122 -2.36 18.34 6.33
C LEU A 122 -2.68 19.26 5.14
N GLU A 123 -1.66 19.83 4.51
CA GLU A 123 -1.80 20.74 3.36
C GLU A 123 -1.52 20.04 2.03
N ALA A 124 -1.16 18.76 2.05
CA ALA A 124 -1.03 17.97 0.82
C ALA A 124 -2.38 17.93 0.11
N THR A 125 -2.39 17.96 -1.22
CA THR A 125 -3.61 17.86 -2.01
C THR A 125 -3.60 16.63 -2.91
N THR A 126 -4.77 16.00 -3.05
CA THR A 126 -5.06 15.02 -4.10
C THR A 126 -5.06 15.70 -5.48
N ASP A 127 -5.17 14.92 -6.54
CA ASP A 127 -5.33 15.45 -7.90
C ASP A 127 -6.66 16.20 -8.09
N ALA A 128 -7.66 15.93 -7.23
CA ALA A 128 -8.92 16.67 -7.17
C ALA A 128 -8.83 17.97 -6.35
N GLY A 129 -7.69 18.23 -5.70
CA GLY A 129 -7.47 19.42 -4.88
C GLY A 129 -7.97 19.30 -3.44
N GLU A 130 -8.35 18.10 -2.99
CA GLU A 130 -8.83 17.84 -1.63
C GLU A 130 -7.66 17.71 -0.67
N LYS A 131 -7.76 18.29 0.53
CA LYS A 131 -6.78 18.09 1.60
C LYS A 131 -7.24 16.97 2.53
N PRO A 132 -6.34 16.34 3.32
CA PRO A 132 -6.73 15.36 4.32
C PRO A 132 -7.67 15.92 5.39
N SER A 133 -7.66 17.23 5.63
CA SER A 133 -8.59 17.88 6.57
C SER A 133 -10.02 18.02 6.04
N ASP A 134 -10.19 17.88 4.72
CA ASP A 134 -11.47 18.08 4.03
C ASP A 134 -12.25 16.76 3.89
N LEU A 135 -11.59 15.63 4.20
CA LEU A 135 -12.09 14.24 4.11
C LEU A 135 -12.48 13.70 5.48
#